data_AF-A0A4Q4BSU4-F1
#
_entry.id   AF-A0A4Q4BSU4-F1
#
_cell.length_a   1.000
_cell.length_b   1.000
_cell.length_c   1.000
_cell.angle_alpha   90.00
_cell.angle_beta   90.00
_cell.angle_gamma   90.00
#
_symmetry.space_group_name_H-M   'P 1'
#
loop_
_entity.id
_entity.type
_entity.pdbx_description
1 polymer ?
#
loop_
_entity_poly.entity_id
_entity_poly.type
_entity_poly.pdbx_seq_one_letter_code
_entity_poly.pdbx_strand_id
1 'polypeptide(L)'
;MAHYQPPKQGKASQLFDVVVLVILTIGALFVPLWMGMAGAAKTVAAPVANATWEALGQNAAQAAKYEALGYTPESAHDLILARFDYSFSVGALLTMIAVILLYYFL
;
A
#
# COMPACT_ATOMS: atom_id res chain seq x y z
N MET A 1 44.53 -18.24 -21.52
CA MET A 1 43.32 -18.91 -20.98
C MET A 1 42.22 -18.78 -22.02
N ALA A 2 41.44 -19.83 -22.28
CA ALA A 2 40.32 -19.72 -23.22
C ALA A 2 39.23 -18.84 -22.61
N HIS A 3 38.82 -17.78 -23.32
CA HIS A 3 37.73 -16.92 -22.87
C HIS A 3 36.41 -17.68 -22.95
N TYR A 4 35.66 -17.71 -21.84
CA TYR A 4 34.30 -18.23 -21.83
C TYR A 4 33.40 -17.41 -22.76
N GLN A 5 32.63 -18.10 -23.61
CA GLN A 5 31.56 -17.48 -24.39
C GLN A 5 30.20 -17.96 -23.85
N PRO A 6 29.38 -17.06 -23.28
CA PRO A 6 28.07 -17.45 -22.78
C PRO A 6 27.10 -17.82 -23.91
N PRO A 7 26.18 -18.78 -23.67
CA PRO A 7 25.13 -19.11 -24.61
C PRO A 7 24.17 -17.92 -24.80
N LYS A 8 23.75 -17.68 -26.04
CA LYS A 8 22.74 -16.66 -26.35
C LYS A 8 21.35 -17.21 -26.07
N GLN A 9 20.62 -16.59 -25.16
CA GLN A 9 19.23 -16.93 -24.88
C GLN A 9 18.35 -16.68 -26.11
N GLY A 10 17.39 -17.57 -26.36
CA GLY A 10 16.44 -17.41 -27.47
C GLY A 10 15.47 -16.25 -27.23
N LYS A 11 15.09 -15.54 -28.29
CA LYS A 11 14.15 -14.39 -28.20
C LYS A 11 12.80 -14.78 -27.60
N ALA A 12 12.29 -15.98 -27.92
CA ALA A 12 11.03 -16.47 -27.37
C ALA A 12 11.11 -16.72 -25.86
N SER A 13 12.20 -17.34 -25.39
CA SER A 13 12.42 -17.55 -23.95
C SER A 13 12.62 -16.24 -23.20
N GLN A 14 13.28 -15.26 -23.81
CA GLN A 14 13.45 -13.93 -23.22
C GLN A 14 12.11 -13.19 -23.08
N LEU A 15 11.24 -13.27 -24.09
CA LEU A 15 9.91 -12.68 -24.03
C LEU A 15 9.04 -13.32 -22.94
N PHE A 16 9.06 -14.66 -22.84
CA PHE A 16 8.34 -15.39 -21.81
C PHE A 16 8.81 -14.97 -20.41
N ASP A 17 10.12 -14.91 -20.19
CA ASP A 17 10.72 -14.49 -18.92
C ASP A 17 10.26 -13.09 -18.50
N VAL A 18 10.32 -12.12 -19.42
CA VAL A 18 9.84 -10.76 -19.16
C VAL A 18 8.35 -10.73 -18.81
N VAL A 19 7.51 -11.46 -19.55
CA VAL A 19 6.06 -11.53 -19.28
C VAL A 19 5.80 -12.12 -17.89
N VAL A 20 6.49 -13.20 -17.53
CA VAL A 20 6.36 -13.82 -16.20
C VAL A 20 6.79 -12.84 -15.12
N LEU A 21 7.94 -12.17 -15.27
CA LEU A 21 8.42 -11.19 -14.29
C LEU A 21 7.46 -10.00 -14.13
N VAL A 22 6.84 -9.53 -15.21
CA VAL A 22 5.83 -8.47 -15.15
C VAL A 22 4.59 -8.96 -14.40
N ILE A 23 4.10 -10.16 -14.69
CA ILE A 23 2.94 -10.75 -13.98
C ILE A 23 3.26 -10.92 -12.50
N LEU A 24 4.44 -11.45 -12.14
CA LEU A 24 4.86 -11.61 -10.76
C LEU A 24 5.00 -10.28 -10.03
N THR A 25 5.52 -9.25 -10.70
CA THR A 25 5.62 -7.90 -10.13
C THR A 25 4.24 -7.31 -9.84
N ILE A 26 3.32 -7.36 -10.82
CA ILE A 26 1.95 -6.89 -10.63
C ILE A 26 1.26 -7.70 -9.53
N GLY A 27 1.40 -9.04 -9.56
CA GLY A 27 0.85 -9.93 -8.55
C GLY A 27 1.35 -9.59 -7.15
N ALA A 28 2.67 -9.45 -6.96
CA ALA A 28 3.26 -9.12 -5.67
C ALA A 28 2.76 -7.78 -5.11
N LEU A 29 2.46 -6.80 -5.97
CA LEU A 29 1.95 -5.49 -5.55
C LEU A 29 0.44 -5.49 -5.29
N PHE A 30 -0.36 -6.14 -6.13
CA PHE A 30 -1.82 -6.02 -6.12
C PHE A 30 -2.55 -7.16 -5.39
N VAL A 31 -1.99 -8.37 -5.35
CA VAL A 31 -2.63 -9.51 -4.66
C VAL A 31 -2.84 -9.24 -3.16
N PRO A 32 -1.86 -8.68 -2.41
CA PRO A 32 -2.07 -8.32 -1.01
C PRO A 32 -3.16 -7.25 -0.83
N LEU A 33 -3.29 -6.31 -1.77
CA LEU A 33 -4.33 -5.27 -1.76
C LEU A 33 -5.72 -5.89 -1.97
N TRP A 34 -5.89 -6.77 -2.96
CA TRP A 34 -7.15 -7.47 -3.23
C TRP A 34 -7.59 -8.38 -2.09
N MET A 35 -6.65 -9.00 -1.38
CA MET A 35 -6.94 -9.83 -0.21
C MET A 35 -7.12 -9.04 1.08
N GLY A 36 -7.04 -7.70 1.05
CA GLY A 36 -7.12 -6.87 2.26
C GLY A 36 -5.97 -7.10 3.25
N MET A 37 -4.87 -7.70 2.79
CA MET A 37 -3.67 -8.00 3.58
C MET A 37 -2.64 -6.85 3.56
N ALA A 38 -2.93 -5.77 2.82
CA ALA A 38 -2.10 -4.58 2.87
C ALA A 38 -2.31 -3.86 4.20
N GLY A 39 -1.27 -3.83 5.04
CA GLY A 39 -1.29 -3.29 6.41
C GLY A 39 -1.49 -1.77 6.53
N ALA A 40 -1.89 -1.08 5.46
CA ALA A 40 -2.15 0.36 5.44
C ALA A 40 -3.66 0.65 5.28
N ALA A 41 -4.51 -0.14 5.94
CA ALA A 41 -5.92 0.17 6.02
C ALA A 41 -6.06 1.53 6.72
N LYS A 42 -6.52 2.54 5.96
CA LYS A 42 -6.88 3.82 6.53
C LYS A 42 -8.12 3.60 7.40
N THR A 43 -8.01 3.84 8.69
CA THR A 43 -9.16 3.75 9.59
C THR A 43 -9.74 5.15 9.79
N VAL A 44 -11.07 5.22 9.82
CA VAL A 44 -11.79 6.42 10.27
C VAL A 44 -12.11 6.19 11.73
N ALA A 45 -11.21 6.63 12.61
CA ALA A 45 -11.23 6.25 14.03
C ALA A 45 -12.44 6.80 14.81
N ALA A 46 -13.18 7.77 14.27
CA ALA A 46 -14.40 8.29 14.89
C ALA A 46 -15.32 8.93 13.84
N PRO A 47 -16.38 8.25 13.39
CA PRO A 47 -17.39 8.89 12.56
C PRO A 47 -18.11 9.98 13.34
N VAL A 48 -17.96 11.24 12.92
CA VAL A 48 -18.65 12.40 13.50
C VAL A 48 -20.04 12.47 12.89
N ALA A 49 -21.05 12.03 13.65
CA ALA A 49 -22.44 11.95 13.20
C ALA A 49 -23.04 13.30 12.74
N ASN A 50 -22.49 14.42 13.19
CA ASN A 50 -22.84 15.78 12.76
C ASN A 50 -21.56 16.52 12.36
N ALA A 51 -20.98 16.15 11.22
CA ALA A 51 -19.74 16.75 10.75
C ALA A 51 -19.94 18.26 10.49
N THR A 52 -19.21 19.08 11.24
CA THR A 52 -19.03 20.51 10.92
C THR A 52 -17.57 20.75 10.60
N TRP A 53 -17.25 21.80 9.86
CA TRP A 53 -15.84 22.14 9.58
C TRP A 53 -15.01 22.27 10.86
N GLU A 54 -15.61 22.86 11.90
CA GLU A 54 -15.01 22.98 13.23
C GLU A 54 -14.79 21.61 13.89
N ALA A 55 -15.79 20.72 13.85
CA ALA A 55 -15.66 19.36 14.40
C ALA A 55 -14.61 18.50 13.66
N LEU A 56 -14.38 18.79 12.37
CA LEU A 56 -13.32 18.18 11.57
C LEU A 56 -11.94 18.86 11.76
N GLY A 57 -11.84 19.81 12.69
CA GLY A 57 -10.60 20.55 12.99
C GLY A 57 -10.15 21.47 11.84
N GLN A 58 -11.06 21.85 10.94
CA GLN A 58 -10.76 22.75 9.83
C GLN A 58 -11.08 24.19 10.22
N ASN A 59 -10.16 25.11 9.93
CA ASN A 59 -10.44 26.55 10.01
C ASN A 59 -11.12 27.06 8.73
N ALA A 60 -11.57 28.33 8.74
CA ALA A 60 -12.32 28.93 7.63
C ALA A 60 -11.55 28.89 6.29
N ALA A 61 -10.23 29.09 6.31
CA ALA A 61 -9.41 29.05 5.10
C ALA A 61 -9.30 27.64 4.51
N GLN A 62 -9.23 26.61 5.35
CA GLN A 62 -9.19 25.21 4.94
C GLN A 62 -10.56 24.73 4.42
N ALA A 63 -11.64 25.05 5.13
CA ALA A 63 -13.00 24.74 4.72
C ALA A 63 -13.31 25.29 3.32
N ALA A 64 -12.95 26.54 3.05
CA ALA A 64 -13.14 27.17 1.73
C ALA A 64 -12.43 26.42 0.59
N LYS A 65 -11.33 25.69 0.85
CA LYS A 65 -10.66 24.86 -0.17
C LYS A 65 -11.44 23.60 -0.47
N TYR A 66 -12.00 22.95 0.54
CA TYR A 66 -12.85 21.77 0.35
C TYR A 66 -14.15 22.14 -0.36
N GLU A 67 -14.77 23.26 0.02
CA GLU A 67 -15.98 23.77 -0.63
C GLU A 67 -15.72 24.13 -2.10
N ALA A 68 -14.57 24.75 -2.42
CA ALA A 68 -14.16 25.03 -3.80
C ALA A 68 -13.96 23.76 -4.65
N LEU A 69 -13.64 22.63 -4.00
CA LEU A 69 -13.56 21.31 -4.63
C LEU A 69 -14.91 20.59 -4.67
N GLY A 70 -15.99 21.22 -4.18
CA GLY A 70 -17.35 20.67 -4.17
C GLY A 70 -17.68 19.76 -2.99
N TYR A 71 -16.86 19.77 -1.93
CA TYR A 71 -17.12 18.95 -0.74
C TYR A 71 -17.90 19.73 0.33
N THR A 72 -18.83 19.03 0.98
CA THR A 72 -19.44 19.38 2.27
C THR A 72 -18.70 18.71 3.43
N PRO A 73 -18.88 19.15 4.69
CA PRO A 73 -18.31 18.47 5.86
C PRO A 73 -18.58 16.95 5.87
N GLU A 74 -19.78 16.52 5.49
CA GLU A 74 -20.19 15.12 5.46
C GLU A 74 -19.42 14.32 4.41
N SER A 75 -19.24 14.90 3.23
CA SER A 75 -18.49 14.25 2.14
C SER A 75 -16.96 14.29 2.32
N ALA A 76 -16.45 15.30 3.04
CA ALA A 76 -15.03 15.48 3.32
C ALA A 76 -14.59 14.71 4.57
N HIS A 77 -15.53 14.32 5.43
CA HIS A 77 -15.29 13.67 6.72
C HIS A 77 -14.30 12.50 6.60
N ASP A 78 -14.58 11.53 5.74
CA ASP A 78 -13.73 10.33 5.60
C ASP A 78 -12.36 10.69 5.02
N LEU A 79 -12.30 11.68 4.13
CA LEU A 79 -11.04 12.13 3.54
C LEU A 79 -10.13 12.83 4.55
N ILE A 80 -10.71 13.63 5.44
CA ILE A 80 -9.99 14.39 6.47
C ILE A 80 -9.58 13.48 7.64
N LEU A 81 -10.46 12.57 8.04
CA LEU A 81 -10.24 11.71 9.21
C LEU A 81 -9.54 10.39 8.90
N ALA A 82 -9.40 10.02 7.63
CA ALA A 82 -8.64 8.84 7.25
C ALA A 82 -7.16 8.99 7.69
N ARG A 83 -6.80 8.25 8.74
CA ARG A 83 -5.42 8.16 9.25
C ARG A 83 -4.84 6.78 8.95
N PHE A 84 -3.53 6.73 8.77
CA PHE A 84 -2.82 5.47 8.74
C PHE A 84 -2.81 4.88 10.16
N ASP A 85 -3.24 3.63 10.27
CA ASP A 85 -3.08 2.86 11.51
C ASP A 85 -1.63 2.35 11.57
N TYR A 86 -0.86 2.85 12.53
CA TYR A 86 0.54 2.44 12.75
C TYR A 86 0.66 1.29 13.76
N SER A 87 -0.46 0.70 14.17
CA SER A 87 -0.46 -0.48 15.02
C SER A 87 0.11 -1.67 14.26
N PHE A 88 0.91 -2.49 14.93
CA PHE A 88 1.46 -3.71 14.34
C PHE A 88 1.36 -4.89 15.31
N SER A 89 1.22 -6.09 14.76
CA SER A 89 1.21 -7.33 15.54
C SER A 89 2.64 -7.72 15.90
N VAL A 90 2.93 -7.84 17.20
CA VAL A 90 4.20 -8.39 17.69
C VAL A 90 4.41 -9.81 17.15
N GLY A 91 3.34 -10.61 17.01
CA GLY A 91 3.41 -11.94 16.40
C GLY A 91 3.89 -11.88 14.96
N ALA A 92 3.32 -10.99 14.14
CA ALA A 92 3.75 -10.80 12.75
C ALA A 92 5.21 -10.34 12.65
N LEU A 93 5.63 -9.43 13.55
CA LEU A 93 7.02 -8.99 13.63
C LEU A 93 7.98 -10.15 13.92
N LEU A 94 7.65 -10.99 14.91
CA LEU A 94 8.46 -12.16 15.26
C LEU A 94 8.50 -13.19 14.13
N THR A 95 7.37 -13.42 13.44
CA THR A 95 7.33 -14.30 12.26
C THR A 95 8.24 -13.79 11.15
N MET A 96 8.20 -12.49 10.83
CA MET A 96 9.08 -11.89 9.83
C MET A 96 10.55 -12.10 10.19
N ILE A 97 10.93 -11.85 11.44
CA ILE A 97 12.31 -12.08 11.94
C ILE A 97 12.70 -13.54 11.75
N ALA A 98 11.85 -14.48 12.16
CA ALA A 98 12.12 -15.91 12.04
C ALA A 98 12.33 -16.34 10.58
N VAL A 99 11.47 -15.90 9.66
CA VAL A 99 11.58 -16.23 8.23
C VAL A 99 12.90 -15.73 7.64
N ILE A 100 13.32 -14.51 7.97
CA ILE A 100 14.59 -13.95 7.49
C ILE A 100 15.77 -14.77 8.01
N LEU A 101 15.77 -15.10 9.31
CA LEU A 101 16.86 -15.91 9.89
C LEU A 101 16.91 -17.30 9.24
N LEU A 102 15.76 -17.97 9.06
CA LEU A 102 15.70 -19.27 8.41
C LEU A 102 16.29 -19.22 6.98
N TYR A 103 15.97 -18.19 6.18
CA TYR A 103 16.51 -18.05 4.82
C TYR A 103 18.04 -17.94 4.76
N TYR A 104 18.70 -17.35 5.76
CA TYR A 104 20.15 -17.16 5.76
C TYR A 104 20.93 -18.31 6.44
N PHE A 105 20.29 -19.06 7.34
CA PHE A 105 20.95 -20.10 8.12
C PHE A 105 20.65 -21.54 7.64
N LEU A 106 19.59 -21.74 6.85
CA LEU A 106 19.26 -23.02 6.17
C LEU A 106 19.54 -22.92 4.68
#